data_AF-A0A2Z7DBC4-F1
#
_entry.id   AF-A0A2Z7DBC4-F1
#
_cell.length_a   1.000
_cell.length_b   1.000
_cell.length_c   1.000
_cell.angle_alpha   90.00
_cell.angle_beta   90.00
_cell.angle_gamma   90.00
#
_symmetry.space_group_name_H-M   'P 1'
#
loop_
_entity.id
_entity.type
_entity.pdbx_description
1 polymer ?
#
loop_
_entity_poly.entity_id
_entity_poly.type
_entity_poly.pdbx_seq_one_letter_code
_entity_poly.pdbx_strand_id
1 'polypeptide(L)'
;MASSLVSNTNQVHFSSVLAMDNSEMLAMFEALVASGLNGFLGCMSDIFESALIEFYHNALVQDDKVVSTVEGKLVEISEEIFAQTFQLPVEGLIDINEAPKDLIFDARTEFSFTGEQLSTSYKKRELKIEYSLLSEIVPKSITVKAGSFDAVTHERFLLMTANFGGVSVNWGRLLFKIFKDKVTPETRQARGYAFHICILMKNIPDLELGDSEEFPPLKILTAKTVGRYIAINDKIAIENVEGLAGKSRVNP
;
A
#
# COMPACT_ATOMS: atom_id res chain seq x y z
N MET A 1 9.31 -17.13 14.10
CA MET A 1 9.70 -15.72 13.80
C MET A 1 9.12 -15.40 12.43
N ALA A 2 8.47 -14.26 12.23
CA ALA A 2 7.98 -13.92 10.89
C ALA A 2 9.16 -13.73 9.93
N SER A 3 9.13 -14.34 8.75
CA SER A 3 10.19 -14.21 7.75
C SER A 3 10.47 -12.73 7.45
N SER A 4 11.76 -12.36 7.35
CA SER A 4 12.17 -10.99 7.02
C SER A 4 11.63 -10.53 5.66
N LEU A 5 11.26 -11.48 4.79
CA LEU A 5 10.67 -11.25 3.48
C LEU A 5 9.32 -10.54 3.60
N VAL A 6 8.53 -10.81 4.64
CA VAL A 6 7.18 -10.26 4.77
C VAL A 6 7.06 -9.16 5.81
N SER A 7 8.20 -8.64 6.30
CA SER A 7 8.29 -7.68 7.40
C SER A 7 7.51 -6.37 7.15
N ASN A 8 7.43 -5.91 5.89
CA ASN A 8 6.96 -4.56 5.56
C ASN A 8 5.61 -4.47 4.83
N THR A 9 4.89 -5.59 4.67
CA THR A 9 3.66 -5.62 3.88
C THR A 9 2.44 -5.85 4.78
N ASN A 10 1.42 -5.01 4.60
CA ASN A 10 0.09 -5.19 5.20
C ASN A 10 -0.90 -5.57 4.09
N GLN A 11 -1.82 -6.47 4.40
CA GLN A 11 -2.94 -6.82 3.51
C GLN A 11 -4.24 -6.26 4.06
N VAL A 12 -5.22 -6.02 3.18
CA VAL A 12 -6.54 -5.50 3.56
C VAL A 12 -7.60 -6.55 3.31
N HIS A 13 -8.29 -6.97 4.36
CA HIS A 13 -9.43 -7.86 4.23
C HIS A 13 -10.68 -7.05 3.88
N PHE A 14 -10.84 -6.72 2.60
CA PHE A 14 -11.87 -5.80 2.09
C PHE A 14 -13.29 -6.16 2.55
N SER A 15 -13.70 -7.43 2.50
CA SER A 15 -15.03 -7.83 2.97
C SER A 15 -15.27 -7.58 4.46
N SER A 16 -14.21 -7.50 5.27
CA SER A 16 -14.33 -7.15 6.70
C SER A 16 -14.42 -5.65 6.88
N VAL A 17 -13.53 -4.87 6.24
CA VAL A 17 -13.51 -3.41 6.40
C VAL A 17 -14.67 -2.71 5.71
N LEU A 18 -15.24 -3.30 4.64
CA LEU A 18 -16.43 -2.77 3.97
C LEU A 18 -17.74 -3.10 4.72
N ALA A 19 -17.68 -3.92 5.77
CA ALA A 19 -18.83 -4.24 6.62
C ALA A 19 -18.79 -3.46 7.95
N MET A 20 -17.94 -2.45 8.07
CA MET A 20 -17.79 -1.69 9.32
C MET A 20 -18.73 -0.49 9.40
N ASP A 21 -19.09 -0.09 10.62
CA ASP A 21 -20.08 0.98 10.85
C ASP A 21 -19.51 2.41 10.71
N ASN A 22 -18.18 2.57 10.72
CA ASN A 22 -17.56 3.90 10.61
C ASN A 22 -17.62 4.39 9.16
N SER A 23 -18.47 5.38 8.89
CA SER A 23 -18.75 5.92 7.55
C SER A 23 -17.53 6.47 6.83
N GLU A 24 -16.67 7.19 7.53
CA GLU A 24 -15.48 7.85 6.97
C GLU A 24 -14.43 6.82 6.55
N MET A 25 -14.18 5.81 7.40
CA MET A 25 -13.30 4.69 7.05
C MET A 25 -13.89 3.81 5.95
N LEU A 26 -15.20 3.56 5.98
CA LEU A 26 -15.90 2.82 4.94
C LEU A 26 -15.70 3.51 3.58
N ALA A 27 -15.99 4.81 3.50
CA ALA A 27 -15.78 5.61 2.28
C ALA A 27 -14.31 5.56 1.81
N MET A 28 -13.36 5.57 2.75
CA MET A 28 -11.94 5.44 2.43
C MET A 28 -11.60 4.09 1.77
N PHE A 29 -12.12 2.98 2.30
CA PHE A 29 -11.93 1.66 1.69
C PHE A 29 -12.71 1.49 0.37
N GLU A 30 -13.90 2.09 0.25
CA GLU A 30 -14.67 2.11 -1.00
C GLU A 30 -13.90 2.85 -2.10
N ALA A 31 -13.22 3.96 -1.79
CA ALA A 31 -12.37 4.66 -2.74
C ALA A 31 -11.19 3.79 -3.23
N LEU A 32 -10.58 2.98 -2.34
CA LEU A 32 -9.55 2.01 -2.74
C LEU A 32 -10.09 0.89 -3.64
N VAL A 33 -11.37 0.51 -3.48
CA VAL A 33 -12.04 -0.43 -4.38
C VAL A 33 -12.33 0.24 -5.72
N ALA A 34 -12.86 1.47 -5.71
CA ALA A 34 -13.16 2.23 -6.91
C ALA A 34 -11.89 2.55 -7.74
N SER A 35 -10.74 2.72 -7.09
CA SER A 35 -9.45 2.88 -7.76
C SER A 35 -8.89 1.57 -8.34
N GLY A 36 -9.52 0.43 -8.07
CA GLY A 36 -9.10 -0.89 -8.57
C GLY A 36 -7.89 -1.48 -7.84
N LEU A 37 -7.52 -0.95 -6.68
CA LEU A 37 -6.40 -1.46 -5.88
C LEU A 37 -6.79 -2.62 -4.96
N ASN A 38 -8.07 -2.95 -4.84
CA ASN A 38 -8.55 -3.99 -3.93
C ASN A 38 -8.00 -5.38 -4.23
N GLY A 39 -7.84 -5.74 -5.52
CA GLY A 39 -7.23 -7.01 -5.90
C GLY A 39 -5.76 -7.11 -5.49
N PHE A 40 -5.02 -6.00 -5.58
CA PHE A 40 -3.62 -5.92 -5.20
C PHE A 40 -3.39 -5.82 -3.68
N LEU A 41 -4.21 -5.02 -2.97
CA LEU A 41 -4.09 -4.80 -1.52
C LEU A 41 -4.74 -5.92 -0.70
N GLY A 42 -5.75 -6.57 -1.26
CA GLY A 42 -6.49 -7.68 -0.63
C GLY A 42 -5.96 -9.05 -1.00
N CYS A 43 -4.82 -9.12 -1.69
CA CYS A 43 -4.26 -10.38 -2.14
C CYS A 43 -3.81 -11.20 -0.91
N MET A 44 -4.52 -12.28 -0.58
CA MET A 44 -4.15 -13.18 0.51
C MET A 44 -3.53 -14.45 -0.09
N SER A 45 -2.31 -14.78 0.34
CA SER A 45 -1.65 -16.04 -0.03
C SER A 45 -0.77 -16.51 1.11
N ASP A 46 -0.65 -17.83 1.22
CA ASP A 46 0.43 -18.48 1.94
C ASP A 46 1.78 -18.08 1.38
N ILE A 47 2.79 -18.13 2.24
CA ILE A 47 4.17 -17.78 1.94
C ILE A 47 4.92 -19.08 1.62
N PHE A 48 5.54 -19.12 0.45
CA PHE A 48 6.41 -20.22 0.04
C PHE A 48 7.85 -19.72 0.13
N GLU A 49 8.45 -19.79 1.31
CA GLU A 49 9.72 -19.14 1.59
C GLU A 49 10.85 -19.67 0.69
N SER A 50 10.94 -20.98 0.51
CA SER A 50 11.95 -21.61 -0.37
C SER A 50 11.81 -21.13 -1.82
N ALA A 51 10.59 -21.17 -2.37
CA ALA A 51 10.31 -20.72 -3.74
C ALA A 51 10.58 -19.21 -3.91
N LEU A 52 10.27 -18.38 -2.91
CA LEU A 52 10.58 -16.96 -2.94
C LEU A 52 12.09 -16.70 -2.92
N ILE A 53 12.84 -17.42 -2.10
CA ILE A 53 14.31 -17.28 -2.04
C ILE A 53 14.92 -17.63 -3.39
N GLU A 54 14.50 -18.75 -3.99
CA GLU A 54 14.96 -19.16 -5.32
C GLU A 54 14.55 -18.13 -6.39
N PHE A 55 13.29 -17.69 -6.36
CA PHE A 55 12.79 -16.66 -7.27
C PHE A 55 13.66 -15.42 -7.22
N TYR A 56 13.94 -14.85 -6.04
CA TYR A 56 14.76 -13.65 -5.90
C TYR A 56 16.22 -13.88 -6.30
N HIS A 57 16.75 -15.10 -6.10
CA HIS A 57 18.12 -15.43 -6.48
C HIS A 57 18.30 -15.41 -8.00
N ASN A 58 17.30 -15.93 -8.72
CA ASN A 58 17.35 -16.11 -10.17
C ASN A 58 16.67 -14.97 -10.95
N ALA A 59 15.96 -14.07 -10.27
CA ALA A 59 15.17 -13.06 -10.94
C ALA A 59 16.02 -11.98 -11.63
N LEU A 60 15.60 -11.63 -12.84
CA LEU A 60 16.14 -10.55 -13.64
C LEU A 60 15.04 -9.92 -14.49
N VAL A 61 15.33 -8.73 -15.03
CA VAL A 61 14.44 -8.06 -15.97
C VAL A 61 14.97 -8.30 -17.39
N GLN A 62 14.14 -8.89 -18.25
CA GLN A 62 14.46 -9.16 -19.65
C GLN A 62 13.23 -8.86 -20.51
N ASP A 63 13.43 -8.16 -21.64
CA ASP A 63 12.38 -7.85 -22.62
C ASP A 63 11.11 -7.24 -21.98
N ASP A 64 11.33 -6.33 -21.03
CA ASP A 64 10.30 -5.64 -20.23
C ASP A 64 9.48 -6.55 -19.28
N LYS A 65 9.89 -7.81 -19.10
CA LYS A 65 9.31 -8.79 -18.19
C LYS A 65 10.23 -9.06 -17.00
N VAL A 66 9.66 -9.56 -15.91
CA VAL A 66 10.43 -10.18 -14.84
C VAL A 66 10.51 -11.68 -15.14
N VAL A 67 11.74 -12.19 -15.26
CA VAL A 67 12.02 -13.59 -15.53
C VAL A 67 12.79 -14.17 -14.35
N SER A 68 12.43 -15.37 -13.93
CA SER A 68 13.15 -16.13 -12.91
C SER A 68 13.07 -17.63 -13.18
N THR A 69 13.77 -18.43 -12.38
CA THR A 69 13.67 -19.88 -12.38
C THR A 69 13.37 -20.36 -10.97
N VAL A 70 12.36 -21.21 -10.82
CA VAL A 70 11.94 -21.82 -9.55
C VAL A 70 11.69 -23.30 -9.80
N GLU A 71 12.28 -24.18 -8.99
CA GLU A 71 12.22 -25.64 -9.18
C GLU A 71 12.56 -26.08 -10.63
N GLY A 72 13.55 -25.41 -11.22
CA GLY A 72 13.97 -25.65 -12.61
C GLY A 72 12.96 -25.24 -13.69
N LYS A 73 11.83 -24.61 -13.32
CA LYS A 73 10.81 -24.08 -14.23
C LYS A 73 10.97 -22.59 -14.45
N LEU A 74 10.75 -22.17 -15.68
CA LEU A 74 10.79 -20.76 -16.06
C LEU A 74 9.55 -20.04 -15.52
N VAL A 75 9.79 -18.93 -14.81
CA VAL A 75 8.75 -18.02 -14.33
C VAL A 75 8.88 -16.72 -15.14
N GLU A 76 7.86 -16.40 -15.93
CA GLU A 76 7.79 -15.14 -16.69
C GLU A 76 6.57 -14.32 -16.25
N ILE A 77 6.82 -13.09 -15.82
CA ILE A 77 5.79 -12.16 -15.37
C ILE A 77 5.86 -10.92 -16.26
N SER A 78 4.85 -10.75 -17.12
CA SER A 78 4.66 -9.53 -17.92
C SER A 78 3.73 -8.54 -17.23
N GLU A 79 3.65 -7.31 -17.76
CA GLU A 79 2.70 -6.29 -17.28
C GLU A 79 1.26 -6.80 -17.37
N GLU A 80 0.91 -7.49 -18.45
CA GLU A 80 -0.44 -8.01 -18.68
C GLU A 80 -0.79 -9.11 -17.66
N ILE A 81 0.11 -10.07 -17.44
CA ILE A 81 -0.10 -11.14 -16.44
C ILE A 81 -0.23 -10.53 -15.05
N PHE A 82 0.62 -9.56 -14.72
CA PHE A 82 0.61 -8.86 -13.44
C PHE A 82 -0.71 -8.11 -13.23
N ALA A 83 -1.10 -7.26 -14.18
CA ALA A 83 -2.31 -6.47 -14.11
C ALA A 83 -3.56 -7.35 -14.06
N GLN A 84 -3.62 -8.40 -14.89
CA GLN A 84 -4.74 -9.35 -14.91
C GLN A 84 -4.87 -10.11 -13.59
N THR A 85 -3.75 -10.59 -13.02
CA THR A 85 -3.75 -11.35 -11.76
C THR A 85 -4.35 -10.54 -10.61
N PHE A 86 -4.02 -9.24 -10.55
CA PHE A 86 -4.50 -8.35 -9.50
C PHE A 86 -5.71 -7.49 -9.90
N GLN A 87 -6.28 -7.73 -11.09
CA GLN A 87 -7.42 -6.99 -11.66
C GLN A 87 -7.20 -5.47 -11.67
N LEU A 88 -5.97 -5.04 -11.95
CA LEU A 88 -5.58 -3.64 -11.90
C LEU A 88 -6.08 -2.88 -13.13
N PRO A 89 -6.53 -1.62 -12.96
CA PRO A 89 -6.79 -0.74 -14.09
C PRO A 89 -5.54 -0.52 -14.95
N VAL A 90 -5.72 -0.57 -16.27
CA VAL A 90 -4.66 -0.35 -17.27
C VAL A 90 -4.85 0.94 -18.09
N GLU A 91 -5.85 1.74 -17.73
CA GLU A 91 -6.15 3.04 -18.33
C GLU A 91 -5.87 4.16 -17.31
N GLY A 92 -5.60 5.37 -17.80
CA GLY A 92 -5.35 6.56 -16.97
C GLY A 92 -3.88 6.98 -16.89
N LEU A 93 -3.56 7.82 -15.91
CA LEU A 93 -2.23 8.39 -15.73
C LEU A 93 -1.20 7.30 -15.40
N ILE A 94 -0.02 7.41 -16.03
CA ILE A 94 1.12 6.51 -15.80
C ILE A 94 2.12 7.16 -14.85
N ASP A 95 2.28 8.49 -14.91
CA ASP A 95 3.09 9.26 -13.98
C ASP A 95 2.18 10.04 -13.03
N ILE A 96 2.27 9.71 -11.74
CA ILE A 96 1.46 10.35 -10.71
C ILE A 96 1.85 11.82 -10.46
N ASN A 97 3.04 12.23 -10.90
CA ASN A 97 3.47 13.63 -10.85
C ASN A 97 2.71 14.50 -11.85
N GLU A 98 2.02 13.90 -12.82
CA GLU A 98 1.16 14.60 -13.79
C GLU A 98 -0.27 14.78 -13.27
N ALA A 99 -0.54 14.43 -12.01
CA ALA A 99 -1.85 14.64 -11.40
C ALA A 99 -2.30 16.12 -11.49
N PRO A 100 -3.59 16.39 -11.81
CA PRO A 100 -4.09 17.76 -11.94
C PRO A 100 -3.86 18.62 -10.70
N LYS A 101 -3.33 19.83 -10.89
CA LYS A 101 -2.91 20.73 -9.80
C LYS A 101 -4.06 21.22 -8.93
N ASP A 102 -5.23 21.38 -9.53
CA ASP A 102 -6.49 21.69 -8.87
C ASP A 102 -6.90 20.57 -7.90
N LEU A 103 -6.85 19.30 -8.34
CA LEU A 103 -7.15 18.17 -7.45
C LEU A 103 -6.14 18.04 -6.30
N ILE A 104 -4.85 18.28 -6.57
CA ILE A 104 -3.80 18.36 -5.53
C ILE A 104 -4.11 19.49 -4.54
N PHE A 105 -4.59 20.63 -5.01
CA PHE A 105 -4.95 21.76 -4.17
C PHE A 105 -6.14 21.45 -3.27
N ASP A 106 -7.20 20.87 -3.84
CA ASP A 106 -8.42 20.50 -3.11
C ASP A 106 -8.15 19.42 -2.06
N ALA A 107 -7.35 18.41 -2.41
CA ALA A 107 -6.96 17.34 -1.49
C ALA A 107 -6.21 17.86 -0.25
N ARG A 108 -5.48 18.98 -0.34
CA ARG A 108 -4.78 19.54 0.83
C ARG A 108 -5.73 20.06 1.90
N THR A 109 -6.90 20.56 1.49
CA THR A 109 -7.93 21.03 2.40
C THR A 109 -8.77 19.86 2.88
N GLU A 110 -9.15 18.97 1.95
CA GLU A 110 -9.99 17.81 2.27
C GLU A 110 -9.33 16.84 3.26
N PHE A 111 -8.02 16.59 3.11
CA PHE A 111 -7.33 15.66 4.00
C PHE A 111 -7.02 16.24 5.38
N SER A 112 -7.14 17.56 5.53
CA SER A 112 -6.77 18.28 6.75
C SER A 112 -7.74 18.00 7.89
N PHE A 113 -7.19 17.75 9.08
CA PHE A 113 -7.97 17.62 10.30
C PHE A 113 -8.68 18.92 10.69
N THR A 114 -8.03 20.08 10.46
CA THR A 114 -8.59 21.41 10.81
C THR A 114 -9.40 22.03 9.68
N GLY A 115 -9.36 21.46 8.48
CA GLY A 115 -9.87 22.09 7.26
C GLY A 115 -9.02 23.26 6.75
N GLU A 116 -7.90 23.58 7.43
CA GLU A 116 -6.92 24.52 6.89
C GLU A 116 -6.04 23.81 5.86
N GLN A 117 -5.58 24.56 4.86
CA GLN A 117 -4.77 23.99 3.80
C GLN A 117 -3.44 23.43 4.33
N LEU A 118 -3.19 22.14 4.08
CA LEU A 118 -1.93 21.51 4.46
C LEU A 118 -0.74 22.16 3.73
N SER A 119 0.33 22.40 4.49
CA SER A 119 1.62 22.90 3.95
C SER A 119 2.32 21.82 3.10
N THR A 120 3.45 22.17 2.46
CA THR A 120 4.22 21.21 1.63
C THR A 120 4.91 20.10 2.43
N SER A 121 5.08 20.27 3.75
CA SER A 121 5.68 19.27 4.64
C SER A 121 4.82 19.14 5.90
N TYR A 122 3.76 18.35 5.81
CA TYR A 122 2.83 18.16 6.92
C TYR A 122 3.05 16.85 7.64
N LYS A 123 2.68 16.87 8.93
CA LYS A 123 2.76 15.73 9.82
C LYS A 123 1.50 14.90 9.69
N LYS A 124 1.65 13.59 9.86
CA LYS A 124 0.54 12.63 9.86
C LYS A 124 -0.60 13.01 10.81
N ARG A 125 -0.28 13.61 11.96
CA ARG A 125 -1.25 14.11 12.96
C ARG A 125 -2.13 15.27 12.48
N GLU A 126 -1.77 15.91 11.37
CA GLU A 126 -2.55 17.00 10.76
C GLU A 126 -3.58 16.46 9.76
N LEU A 127 -3.57 15.16 9.49
CA LEU A 127 -4.55 14.49 8.63
C LEU A 127 -5.76 14.02 9.42
N LYS A 128 -6.95 14.04 8.79
CA LYS A 128 -8.08 13.24 9.28
C LYS A 128 -7.68 11.76 9.37
N ILE A 129 -8.32 11.03 10.26
CA ILE A 129 -7.86 9.71 10.70
C ILE A 129 -7.84 8.67 9.56
N GLU A 130 -8.80 8.76 8.65
CA GLU A 130 -8.92 7.94 7.46
C GLU A 130 -7.75 8.16 6.49
N TYR A 131 -7.36 9.42 6.26
CA TYR A 131 -6.21 9.77 5.42
C TYR A 131 -4.88 9.47 6.10
N SER A 132 -4.83 9.59 7.43
CA SER A 132 -3.70 9.14 8.25
C SER A 132 -3.47 7.63 8.09
N LEU A 133 -4.53 6.81 8.15
CA LEU A 133 -4.45 5.38 7.90
C LEU A 133 -4.07 5.07 6.44
N LEU A 134 -4.67 5.77 5.47
CA LEU A 134 -4.35 5.63 4.05
C LEU A 134 -2.87 5.90 3.76
N SER A 135 -2.30 6.93 4.39
CA SER A 135 -0.87 7.29 4.29
C SER A 135 0.06 6.18 4.80
N GLU A 136 -0.46 5.23 5.56
CA GLU A 136 0.27 4.03 5.96
C GLU A 136 0.04 2.86 5.02
N ILE A 137 -1.20 2.63 4.56
CA ILE A 137 -1.56 1.48 3.73
C ILE A 137 -0.89 1.60 2.35
N VAL A 138 -1.21 2.67 1.62
CA VAL A 138 -0.87 2.79 0.19
C VAL A 138 0.64 2.87 -0.02
N PRO A 139 1.41 3.72 0.69
CA PRO A 139 2.84 3.80 0.47
C PRO A 139 3.62 2.55 0.88
N LYS A 140 3.22 1.87 1.98
CA LYS A 140 3.89 0.64 2.43
C LYS A 140 3.72 -0.47 1.39
N SER A 141 2.51 -0.61 0.85
CA SER A 141 2.20 -1.65 -0.14
C SER A 141 2.74 -1.32 -1.53
N ILE A 142 2.83 -0.05 -1.92
CA ILE A 142 3.27 0.35 -3.27
C ILE A 142 4.79 0.56 -3.34
N THR A 143 5.35 1.43 -2.50
CA THR A 143 6.73 1.93 -2.67
C THR A 143 7.79 1.06 -1.99
N VAL A 144 7.39 0.20 -1.05
CA VAL A 144 8.28 -0.63 -0.22
C VAL A 144 9.40 0.21 0.43
N LYS A 145 9.16 1.51 0.66
CA LYS A 145 10.10 2.40 1.34
C LYS A 145 9.61 2.64 2.77
N ALA A 146 10.45 2.29 3.74
CA ALA A 146 10.31 2.71 5.13
C ALA A 146 10.66 4.21 5.23
N GLY A 147 9.75 5.08 4.79
CA GLY A 147 9.86 6.51 5.05
C GLY A 147 9.53 6.85 6.50
N SER A 148 9.87 8.07 6.93
CA SER A 148 9.56 8.59 8.27
C SER A 148 8.10 8.33 8.66
N PHE A 149 7.89 7.96 9.93
CA PHE A 149 6.57 7.70 10.50
C PHE A 149 5.71 8.96 10.60
N ASP A 150 6.34 10.13 10.77
CA ASP A 150 5.64 11.37 11.08
C ASP A 150 5.43 12.27 9.85
N ALA A 151 6.27 12.19 8.82
CA ALA A 151 6.20 13.07 7.66
C ALA A 151 5.57 12.36 6.45
N VAL A 152 4.58 13.01 5.83
CA VAL A 152 4.02 12.56 4.56
C VAL A 152 4.80 13.22 3.42
N THR A 153 5.50 12.43 2.61
CA THR A 153 6.27 12.94 1.47
C THR A 153 5.33 13.37 0.34
N HIS A 154 5.83 14.20 -0.58
CA HIS A 154 5.07 14.61 -1.76
C HIS A 154 4.54 13.41 -2.57
N GLU A 155 5.38 12.40 -2.80
CA GLU A 155 5.01 11.15 -3.48
C GLU A 155 3.84 10.43 -2.76
N ARG A 156 3.88 10.33 -1.42
CA ARG A 156 2.78 9.73 -0.64
C ARG A 156 1.49 10.51 -0.79
N PHE A 157 1.58 11.84 -0.76
CA PHE A 157 0.40 12.69 -0.92
C PHE A 157 -0.19 12.57 -2.33
N LEU A 158 0.63 12.50 -3.37
CA LEU A 158 0.16 12.28 -4.74
C LEU A 158 -0.52 10.91 -4.88
N LEU A 159 0.03 9.85 -4.27
CA LEU A 159 -0.62 8.53 -4.21
C LEU A 159 -1.99 8.59 -3.53
N MET A 160 -2.09 9.28 -2.39
CA MET A 160 -3.38 9.47 -1.70
C MET A 160 -4.35 10.28 -2.55
N THR A 161 -3.88 11.38 -3.14
CA THR A 161 -4.67 12.27 -4.01
C THR A 161 -5.18 11.52 -5.24
N ALA A 162 -4.37 10.67 -5.86
CA ALA A 162 -4.83 9.92 -7.02
C ALA A 162 -5.96 8.94 -6.68
N ASN A 163 -5.94 8.37 -5.47
CA ASN A 163 -7.00 7.46 -5.01
C ASN A 163 -8.30 8.19 -4.64
N PHE A 164 -8.23 9.42 -4.10
CA PHE A 164 -9.40 10.13 -3.57
C PHE A 164 -9.87 11.32 -4.41
N GLY A 165 -8.98 11.92 -5.19
CA GLY A 165 -9.26 13.03 -6.09
C GLY A 165 -9.92 12.61 -7.40
N GLY A 166 -10.29 11.33 -7.56
CA GLY A 166 -10.94 10.82 -8.77
C GLY A 166 -10.02 10.77 -9.99
N VAL A 167 -8.70 10.72 -9.78
CA VAL A 167 -7.74 10.59 -10.87
C VAL A 167 -7.72 9.14 -11.34
N SER A 168 -8.04 8.92 -12.62
CA SER A 168 -7.84 7.61 -13.24
C SER A 168 -6.34 7.35 -13.39
N VAL A 169 -5.85 6.25 -12.81
CA VAL A 169 -4.44 5.84 -12.83
C VAL A 169 -4.33 4.46 -13.44
N ASN A 170 -3.34 4.29 -14.33
CA ASN A 170 -2.92 3.00 -14.83
C ASN A 170 -2.08 2.29 -13.75
N TRP A 171 -2.78 1.68 -12.79
CA TRP A 171 -2.15 0.98 -11.68
C TRP A 171 -1.38 -0.26 -12.14
N GLY A 172 -1.83 -0.94 -13.20
CA GLY A 172 -1.13 -2.09 -13.79
C GLY A 172 0.31 -1.71 -14.15
N ARG A 173 0.47 -0.66 -14.95
CA ARG A 173 1.78 -0.17 -15.40
C ARG A 173 2.60 0.44 -14.29
N LEU A 174 1.99 1.27 -13.43
CA LEU A 174 2.69 1.94 -12.34
C LEU A 174 3.27 0.91 -11.35
N LEU A 175 2.46 -0.04 -10.89
CA LEU A 175 2.88 -1.06 -9.94
C LEU A 175 3.85 -2.06 -10.57
N PHE A 176 3.66 -2.43 -11.84
CA PHE A 176 4.59 -3.32 -12.52
C PHE A 176 5.96 -2.68 -12.74
N LYS A 177 6.02 -1.38 -13.04
CA LYS A 177 7.29 -0.63 -13.09
C LYS A 177 8.03 -0.69 -11.75
N ILE A 178 7.33 -0.43 -10.65
CA ILE A 178 7.90 -0.51 -9.30
C ILE A 178 8.35 -1.94 -8.99
N PHE A 179 7.55 -2.94 -9.34
CA PHE A 179 7.88 -4.34 -9.17
C PHE A 179 9.19 -4.69 -9.90
N LYS A 180 9.34 -4.31 -11.18
CA LYS A 180 10.58 -4.49 -11.94
C LYS A 180 11.78 -3.85 -11.23
N ASP A 181 11.66 -2.57 -10.84
CA ASP A 181 12.74 -1.83 -10.18
C ASP A 181 13.21 -2.52 -8.88
N LYS A 182 12.29 -3.19 -8.17
CA LYS A 182 12.57 -3.86 -6.89
C LYS A 182 13.19 -5.25 -7.06
N VAL A 183 12.95 -5.89 -8.19
CA VAL A 183 13.46 -7.23 -8.53
C VAL A 183 14.85 -7.14 -9.16
N THR A 184 15.27 -5.97 -9.67
CA THR A 184 16.64 -5.82 -10.20
C THR A 184 17.71 -6.14 -9.15
N PRO A 185 18.80 -6.85 -9.53
CA PRO A 185 19.84 -7.31 -8.60
C PRO A 185 20.52 -6.22 -7.77
N GLU A 186 20.47 -4.97 -8.21
CA GLU A 186 21.07 -3.81 -7.56
C GLU A 186 20.29 -3.34 -6.33
N THR A 187 18.96 -3.53 -6.30
CA THR A 187 18.11 -3.02 -5.22
C THR A 187 17.77 -4.08 -4.18
N ARG A 188 17.64 -5.36 -4.56
CA ARG A 188 17.29 -6.53 -3.71
C ARG A 188 16.17 -6.26 -2.68
N GLN A 189 15.26 -5.35 -3.01
CA GLN A 189 14.23 -4.82 -2.10
C GLN A 189 12.83 -5.36 -2.38
N ALA A 190 12.67 -6.26 -3.35
CA ALA A 190 11.37 -6.87 -3.68
C ALA A 190 10.75 -7.69 -2.55
N ARG A 191 11.40 -7.85 -1.38
CA ARG A 191 10.81 -8.43 -0.16
C ARG A 191 9.37 -7.93 0.09
N GLY A 192 9.09 -6.64 -0.11
CA GLY A 192 7.73 -6.09 0.05
C GLY A 192 6.64 -6.65 -0.89
N TYR A 193 7.03 -7.30 -1.98
CA TYR A 193 6.15 -7.95 -2.97
C TYR A 193 6.07 -9.47 -2.81
N ALA A 194 6.60 -10.04 -1.72
CA ALA A 194 6.63 -11.49 -1.50
C ALA A 194 5.24 -12.15 -1.72
N PHE A 195 4.17 -11.54 -1.23
CA PHE A 195 2.80 -12.05 -1.40
C PHE A 195 2.34 -12.03 -2.85
N HIS A 196 2.58 -10.91 -3.53
CA HIS A 196 2.25 -10.74 -4.94
C HIS A 196 2.99 -11.77 -5.79
N ILE A 197 4.27 -12.01 -5.51
CA ILE A 197 5.07 -13.03 -6.20
C ILE A 197 4.53 -14.44 -5.92
N CYS A 198 4.20 -14.79 -4.68
CA CYS A 198 3.59 -16.09 -4.37
C CYS A 198 2.29 -16.32 -5.17
N ILE A 199 1.45 -15.31 -5.30
CA ILE A 199 0.21 -15.41 -6.09
C ILE A 199 0.51 -15.58 -7.58
N LEU A 200 1.46 -14.79 -8.12
CA LEU A 200 1.87 -14.91 -9.52
C LEU A 200 2.42 -16.30 -9.82
N MET A 201 3.26 -16.85 -8.93
CA MET A 201 3.81 -18.20 -9.08
C MET A 201 2.74 -19.28 -8.93
N LYS A 202 1.77 -19.12 -8.03
CA LYS A 202 0.61 -20.05 -7.89
C LYS A 202 -0.22 -20.17 -9.17
N ASN A 203 -0.24 -19.12 -10.00
CA ASN A 203 -0.97 -19.11 -11.26
C ASN A 203 -0.21 -19.81 -12.41
N ILE A 204 1.03 -20.26 -12.18
CA ILE A 204 1.85 -20.94 -13.20
C ILE A 204 1.52 -22.43 -13.19
N PRO A 205 1.05 -22.99 -14.32
CA PRO A 205 0.75 -24.42 -14.41
C PRO A 205 1.94 -25.30 -14.02
N ASP A 206 1.64 -26.35 -13.28
CA ASP A 206 2.59 -27.38 -12.83
C ASP A 206 3.73 -26.89 -11.91
N LEU A 207 3.78 -25.61 -11.51
CA LEU A 207 4.83 -25.12 -10.61
C LEU A 207 4.59 -25.58 -9.17
N GLU A 208 5.47 -26.44 -8.65
CA GLU A 208 5.43 -26.88 -7.26
C GLU A 208 6.16 -25.85 -6.38
N LEU A 209 5.46 -25.26 -5.42
CA LEU A 209 6.02 -24.21 -4.55
C LEU A 209 6.54 -24.74 -3.20
N GLY A 210 6.38 -26.04 -2.96
CA GLY A 210 6.76 -26.70 -1.73
C GLY A 210 5.89 -26.30 -0.53
N ASP A 211 6.49 -26.36 0.65
CA ASP A 211 5.81 -26.08 1.92
C ASP A 211 5.39 -24.60 2.02
N SER A 212 4.20 -24.39 2.56
CA SER A 212 3.58 -23.08 2.72
C SER A 212 3.44 -22.70 4.18
N GLU A 213 3.68 -21.42 4.51
CA GLU A 213 3.37 -20.84 5.82
C GLU A 213 2.16 -19.91 5.74
N GLU A 214 1.29 -19.98 6.76
CA GLU A 214 0.16 -19.07 6.89
C GLU A 214 0.60 -17.61 7.10
N PHE A 215 -0.17 -16.68 6.55
CA PHE A 215 0.10 -15.26 6.71
C PHE A 215 -0.09 -14.81 8.17
N PRO A 216 0.85 -14.03 8.75
CA PRO A 216 0.70 -13.52 10.11
C PRO A 216 -0.60 -12.71 10.29
N PRO A 217 -1.55 -13.15 11.16
CA PRO A 217 -2.85 -12.48 11.30
C PRO A 217 -2.75 -11.01 11.71
N LEU A 218 -1.66 -10.63 12.39
CA LEU A 218 -1.40 -9.25 12.83
C LEU A 218 -1.11 -8.27 11.68
N LYS A 219 -0.86 -8.77 10.47
CA LYS A 219 -0.59 -7.96 9.27
C LYS A 219 -1.79 -7.84 8.33
N ILE A 220 -2.94 -8.41 8.74
CA ILE A 220 -4.20 -8.28 8.03
C ILE A 220 -5.00 -7.14 8.66
N LEU A 221 -5.30 -6.12 7.86
CA LEU A 221 -6.23 -5.07 8.22
C LEU A 221 -7.67 -5.57 8.06
N THR A 222 -8.35 -5.69 9.18
CA THR A 222 -9.76 -6.07 9.35
C THR A 222 -10.52 -4.91 10.00
N ALA A 223 -11.85 -4.94 10.02
CA ALA A 223 -12.65 -3.96 10.75
C ALA A 223 -12.22 -3.85 12.23
N LYS A 224 -11.85 -4.98 12.85
CA LYS A 224 -11.35 -5.00 14.24
C LYS A 224 -10.01 -4.29 14.41
N THR A 225 -9.06 -4.44 13.49
CA THR A 225 -7.78 -3.71 13.57
C THR A 225 -7.97 -2.23 13.29
N VAL A 226 -8.84 -1.87 12.36
CA VAL A 226 -9.17 -0.47 12.08
C VAL A 226 -9.87 0.18 13.27
N GLY A 227 -10.84 -0.49 13.91
CA GLY A 227 -11.47 0.00 15.14
C GLY A 227 -10.46 0.23 16.29
N ARG A 228 -9.46 -0.65 16.43
CA ARG A 228 -8.36 -0.44 17.38
C ARG A 228 -7.49 0.76 17.00
N TYR A 229 -7.20 0.94 15.71
CA TYR A 229 -6.45 2.09 15.21
C TYR A 229 -7.17 3.40 15.55
N ILE A 230 -8.49 3.46 15.32
CA ILE A 230 -9.34 4.61 15.66
C ILE A 230 -9.22 4.93 17.16
N ALA A 231 -9.52 3.95 18.01
CA ALA A 231 -9.52 4.13 19.46
C ALA A 231 -8.16 4.58 20.03
N ILE A 232 -7.04 4.19 19.41
CA ILE A 232 -5.70 4.61 19.82
C ILE A 232 -5.44 6.07 19.40
N ASN A 233 -5.76 6.42 18.16
CA ASN A 233 -5.50 7.77 17.64
C ASN A 233 -6.43 8.82 18.25
N ASP A 234 -7.67 8.46 18.59
CA ASP A 234 -8.60 9.35 19.31
C ASP A 234 -8.04 9.73 20.69
N LYS A 235 -7.47 8.76 21.42
CA LYS A 235 -6.80 9.03 22.71
C LYS A 235 -5.62 9.98 22.55
N ILE A 236 -4.79 9.75 21.54
CA ILE A 236 -3.64 10.61 21.23
C ILE A 236 -4.10 12.02 20.84
N ALA A 237 -5.19 12.16 20.08
CA ALA A 237 -5.75 13.44 19.71
C ALA A 237 -6.22 14.22 20.96
N ILE A 238 -6.94 13.56 21.87
CA ILE A 238 -7.41 14.16 23.14
C ILE A 238 -6.22 14.64 23.99
N GLU A 239 -5.21 13.79 24.21
CA GLU A 239 -4.02 14.15 25.00
C GLU A 239 -3.26 15.36 24.41
N ASN A 240 -3.23 15.48 23.08
CA ASN A 240 -2.59 16.61 22.40
C ASN A 240 -3.40 17.91 22.50
N VAL A 241 -4.73 17.85 22.40
CA VAL A 241 -5.61 19.02 22.59
C VAL A 241 -5.50 19.53 24.03
N GLU A 242 -5.47 18.64 25.02
CA GLU A 242 -5.25 19.01 26.43
C GLU A 242 -3.85 19.60 26.66
N GLY A 243 -2.81 19.06 26.03
CA GLY A 243 -1.45 19.60 26.07
C GLY A 243 -1.30 20.99 25.42
N LEU A 244 -2.07 21.28 24.37
CA LEU A 244 -2.14 22.60 23.74
C LEU A 244 -2.92 23.60 24.60
N ALA A 245 -4.03 23.19 25.20
CA ALA A 245 -4.79 24.01 26.15
C ALA A 245 -3.98 24.34 27.42
N GLY A 246 -3.12 23.42 27.87
CA GLY A 246 -2.20 23.64 28.99
C GLY A 246 -1.07 24.64 28.70
N LYS A 247 -0.65 24.81 27.44
CA LYS A 247 0.38 25.80 27.04
C LYS A 247 -0.15 27.22 26.86
N SER A 248 -1.46 27.40 26.74
CA SER A 248 -2.08 28.75 26.64
C SER A 248 -2.28 29.42 28.01
N ARG A 249 -1.92 28.75 29.12
CA ARG A 249 -1.96 29.29 30.48
C ARG A 249 -0.55 29.51 31.05
N VAL A 250 0.25 30.37 30.42
CA VAL A 250 1.32 31.09 31.11
C VAL A 250 1.19 32.57 30.72
N ASN A 251 1.03 33.38 31.76
CA ASN A 251 0.32 34.66 31.85
C ASN A 251 1.00 35.89 31.20
N PRO A 252 0.26 37.02 31.09
CA PRO A 252 0.77 38.36 30.73
C PRO A 252 1.86 38.90 31.66
#